data_AF-A0A392TTA2-F1
#
_entry.id   AF-A0A392TTA2-F1
#
_cell.length_a   1.000
_cell.length_b   1.000
_cell.length_c   1.000
_cell.angle_alpha   90.00
_cell.angle_beta   90.00
_cell.angle_gamma   90.00
#
_symmetry.space_group_name_H-M   'P 1'
#
loop_
_entity.id
_entity.type
_entity.pdbx_description
1 polymer ?
#
loop_
_entity_poly.entity_id
_entity_poly.type
_entity_poly.pdbx_seq_one_letter_code
_entity_poly.pdbx_strand_id
1 'polypeptide(L)' 'MNSVEESIAQSIVYLENAIDVWNELKERFSRGDFIRISELQIEIYGLKQGTKYVSEFFTALKILWEELEAYLP' A
#
# COMPACT_ATOMS: atom_id res chain seq x y z
N MET A 1 13.88 -5.64 -20.95
CA MET A 1 14.45 -4.42 -20.30
C MET A 1 13.91 -3.11 -20.88
N ASN A 2 13.53 -3.02 -22.15
CA ASN A 2 13.05 -1.78 -22.78
C ASN A 2 11.66 -1.26 -22.30
N SER A 3 11.15 -1.76 -21.18
CA SER A 3 9.80 -1.45 -20.65
C SER A 3 9.83 -1.00 -19.19
N VAL A 4 11.02 -0.85 -18.60
CA VAL A 4 11.25 -0.34 -17.25
C VAL A 4 12.33 0.73 -17.30
N GLU A 5 12.37 1.64 -16.34
CA GLU A 5 13.46 2.62 -16.26
C GLU A 5 14.83 1.94 -16.13
N GLU A 6 15.87 2.59 -16.66
CA GLU A 6 17.26 2.12 -16.65
C GLU A 6 17.74 1.72 -15.24
N SER A 7 17.39 2.53 -14.24
CA SER A 7 17.73 2.30 -12.83
C SER A 7 17.11 1.00 -12.28
N ILE A 8 15.88 0.69 -12.68
CA ILE A 8 15.18 -0.54 -12.31
C ILE A 8 15.76 -1.71 -13.11
N ALA A 9 15.99 -1.53 -14.41
CA ALA A 9 16.58 -2.54 -15.30
C ALA A 9 17.92 -3.06 -14.75
N GLN A 10 18.80 -2.16 -14.32
CA GLN A 10 20.10 -2.50 -13.73
C GLN A 10 19.98 -3.37 -12.47
N SER A 11 18.91 -3.20 -11.68
CA SER A 11 18.71 -3.99 -10.47
C SER A 11 18.14 -5.38 -10.70
N ILE A 12 17.50 -5.62 -11.85
CA ILE A 12 16.86 -6.90 -12.19
C ILE A 12 17.57 -7.67 -13.31
N VAL A 13 18.63 -7.09 -13.90
CA VAL A 13 19.32 -7.63 -15.09
C VAL A 13 19.95 -9.02 -14.86
N TYR A 14 20.25 -9.35 -13.60
CA TYR A 14 20.85 -10.63 -13.21
C TYR A 14 19.82 -11.72 -12.88
N LEU A 15 18.52 -11.40 -12.91
CA LEU A 15 17.45 -12.36 -12.64
C LEU A 15 17.11 -13.13 -13.92
N GLU A 16 17.15 -14.46 -13.84
CA GLU A 16 17.08 -15.33 -15.02
C GLU A 16 15.65 -15.54 -15.54
N ASN A 17 14.64 -15.37 -14.70
CA ASN A 17 13.25 -15.65 -15.04
C ASN A 17 12.31 -14.49 -14.65
N ALA A 18 11.16 -14.44 -15.32
CA ALA A 18 10.20 -13.36 -15.12
C ALA A 18 9.54 -13.37 -13.74
N ILE A 19 9.46 -14.53 -13.06
CA ILE A 19 8.83 -14.62 -11.75
C ILE A 19 9.70 -14.01 -10.65
N ASP A 20 11.02 -14.19 -10.73
CA ASP A 20 11.97 -13.58 -9.81
C ASP A 20 12.01 -12.06 -9.99
N VAL A 21 11.99 -11.59 -11.24
CA VAL A 21 11.85 -10.16 -11.56
C VAL A 21 10.58 -9.59 -10.94
N TRP A 22 9.45 -10.27 -11.11
CA TRP A 22 8.18 -9.81 -10.53
C TRP A 22 8.23 -9.78 -9.00
N ASN A 23 8.80 -10.79 -8.35
CA ASN A 23 8.89 -10.85 -6.90
C ASN A 23 9.81 -9.76 -6.32
N GLU A 24 10.97 -9.51 -6.93
CA GLU A 24 11.88 -8.42 -6.53
C GLU A 24 11.21 -7.05 -6.67
N LEU A 25 10.54 -6.79 -7.79
CA LEU A 25 9.81 -5.55 -8.00
C LEU A 25 8.66 -5.42 -7.00
N LYS A 26 7.91 -6.50 -6.77
CA LYS A 26 6.85 -6.53 -5.77
C LYS A 26 7.40 -6.22 -4.39
N GLU A 27 8.46 -6.88 -3.93
CA GLU A 27 9.04 -6.61 -2.60
C GLU A 27 9.57 -5.17 -2.47
N ARG A 28 10.26 -4.67 -3.50
CA ARG A 28 10.81 -3.31 -3.49
C ARG A 28 9.72 -2.26 -3.41
N PHE A 29 8.66 -2.40 -4.20
CA PHE A 29 7.63 -1.38 -4.33
C PHE A 29 6.43 -1.59 -3.39
N SER A 30 6.22 -2.80 -2.85
CA SER A 30 5.22 -3.04 -1.80
C SER A 30 5.62 -2.47 -0.45
N ARG A 31 6.88 -2.02 -0.27
CA ARG A 31 7.30 -1.25 0.92
C ARG A 31 6.45 0.00 1.14
N GLY A 32 6.04 0.66 0.05
CA GLY A 32 5.12 1.80 0.12
C GLY A 32 3.76 1.39 0.69
N ASP A 33 3.27 0.23 0.29
CA ASP A 33 2.00 -0.33 0.76
C ASP A 33 2.06 -0.62 2.27
N PHE A 34 3.16 -1.20 2.77
CA PHE A 34 3.31 -1.46 4.21
C PHE A 34 3.32 -0.19 5.07
N ILE A 35 3.97 0.88 4.60
CA ILE A 35 3.96 2.18 5.29
C ILE A 35 2.53 2.72 5.35
N ARG A 36 1.83 2.71 4.21
CA ARG A 36 0.45 3.24 4.15
C ARG A 36 -0.52 2.41 4.99
N ILE A 37 -0.40 1.08 4.99
CA ILE A 37 -1.18 0.18 5.86
C ILE A 37 -0.99 0.58 7.35
N SER A 38 0.25 0.81 7.77
CA SER A 38 0.56 1.21 9.15
C SER A 38 -0.07 2.57 9.50
N GLU A 39 0.04 3.55 8.59
CA GLU A 39 -0.61 4.86 8.76
C GLU A 39 -2.13 4.72 8.89
N LEU A 40 -2.78 3.96 8.00
CA LEU A 40 -4.22 3.70 8.06
C LEU A 40 -4.64 3.05 9.38
N GLN A 41 -3.88 2.08 9.89
CA GLN A 41 -4.15 1.47 11.19
C GLN A 41 -4.07 2.49 12.34
N ILE A 42 -3.08 3.39 12.31
CA ILE A 42 -2.94 4.48 13.28
C ILE A 42 -4.11 5.45 13.17
N GLU A 43 -4.50 5.84 11.95
CA GLU A 43 -5.63 6.73 11.70
C GLU A 43 -6.94 6.13 12.22
N ILE A 44 -7.21 4.86 11.92
CA ILE A 44 -8.40 4.13 12.40
C ILE A 44 -8.40 4.05 13.93
N TYR A 45 -7.27 3.66 14.55
CA TYR A 45 -7.16 3.56 16.01
C TYR A 45 -7.32 4.93 16.70
N GLY A 46 -6.82 5.99 16.06
CA GLY A 46 -6.93 7.37 16.53
C GLY A 46 -8.30 7.99 16.30
N LEU A 47 -9.14 7.42 15.43
CA LEU A 47 -10.43 8.00 15.05
C LEU A 47 -11.40 7.94 16.23
N LYS A 48 -11.79 9.12 16.71
CA LYS A 48 -12.81 9.30 17.75
C LYS A 48 -13.97 10.11 17.20
N GLN A 49 -15.19 9.78 17.63
CA GLN A 49 -16.39 10.52 17.25
C GLN A 49 -16.30 12.00 17.68
N GLY A 50 -15.90 12.25 18.94
CA GLY A 50 -15.81 13.61 19.46
C GLY A 50 -17.15 14.35 19.37
N THR A 51 -17.13 15.52 18.73
CA THR A 51 -18.31 16.36 18.49
C THR A 51 -19.00 16.11 17.15
N LYS A 52 -18.49 15.18 16.32
CA LYS A 52 -19.07 14.85 15.01
C LYS A 52 -20.40 14.11 15.16
N TYR A 53 -21.27 14.26 14.17
CA TYR A 53 -22.45 13.40 14.09
C TYR A 53 -22.03 11.94 13.88
N VAL A 54 -22.87 11.02 14.34
CA VAL A 54 -22.63 9.57 14.19
C VAL A 54 -22.45 9.20 12.72
N SER A 55 -23.25 9.77 11.83
CA SER A 55 -23.14 9.56 10.37
C SER A 55 -21.78 9.99 9.82
N GLU A 56 -21.27 11.14 10.23
CA GLU A 56 -19.97 11.66 9.77
C GLU A 56 -18.81 10.80 10.28
N PHE A 57 -18.87 10.38 11.56
CA PHE A 57 -17.87 9.48 12.13
C PHE A 57 -17.84 8.14 11.40
N PHE A 58 -19.00 7.50 11.20
CA PHE A 58 -19.06 6.22 10.49
C PHE A 58 -18.66 6.33 9.02
N THR A 59 -18.97 7.44 8.36
CA THR A 59 -18.52 7.69 6.99
C THR A 59 -17.00 7.77 6.93
N ALA A 60 -16.37 8.54 7.83
CA ALA A 60 -14.91 8.63 7.90
C ALA A 60 -14.26 7.27 8.22
N LEU A 61 -14.83 6.51 9.16
CA LEU A 61 -14.35 5.17 9.49
C LEU A 61 -14.46 4.22 8.28
N LYS A 62 -15.57 4.27 7.55
CA LYS A 62 -15.81 3.41 6.38
C LYS A 62 -14.81 3.68 5.26
N ILE A 63 -14.50 4.94 4.99
CA ILE A 63 -13.50 5.34 3.99
C ILE A 63 -12.12 4.76 4.35
N LEU A 64 -11.67 4.93 5.59
CA LEU A 64 -10.37 4.39 6.04
C LEU A 64 -10.32 2.87 5.95
N TRP A 65 -11.43 2.18 6.28
CA TRP A 65 -11.52 0.73 6.17
C TRP A 65 -11.48 0.24 4.72
N GLU A 66 -12.18 0.90 3.80
CA GLU A 66 -12.17 0.54 2.38
C GLU A 66 -10.78 0.74 1.76
N GLU A 67 -10.06 1.80 2.15
CA GLU A 67 -8.68 2.01 1.73
C GLU A 67 -7.76 0.91 2.27
N LEU A 68 -7.92 0.52 3.54
CA LEU A 68 -7.13 -0.57 4.14
C LEU A 68 -7.40 -1.92 3.45
N GLU A 69 -8.66 -2.22 3.12
CA GLU A 69 -9.05 -3.44 2.40
C GLU A 69 -8.44 -3.50 0.99
N ALA A 70 -8.23 -2.36 0.33
CA ALA A 70 -7.58 -2.31 -0.99
C ALA A 70 -6.11 -2.77 -0.97
N TYR A 71 -5.46 -2.79 0.19
CA TYR A 71 -4.09 -3.28 0.38
C TYR A 71 -4.02 -4.75 0.82
N LEU A 72 -5.15 -5.39 1.14
CA LEU A 72 -5.18 -6.81 1.48
C LEU A 72 -5.14 -7.67 0.19
N PRO A 73 -4.34 -8.74 0.14
CA PRO A 73 -4.24 -9.62 -1.03
C PRO A 73 -5.54 -10.38 -1.37
#